data_AF-A0A6J6CLU2-F1
#
_entry.id   AF-A0A6J6CLU2-F1
#
_cell.length_a   1.000
_cell.length_b   1.000
_cell.length_c   1.000
_cell.angle_alpha   90.00
_cell.angle_beta   90.00
_cell.angle_gamma   90.00
#
_symmetry.space_group_name_H-M   'P 1'
#
loop_
_entity.id
_entity.type
_entity.pdbx_description
1 polymer ?
#
loop_
_entity_poly.entity_id
_entity_poly.type
_entity_poly.pdbx_seq_one_letter_code
_entity_poly.pdbx_strand_id
1 'polypeptide(L)'
;MKFRCERETLAEALATAGRAATGRTGTLPVLSGLRLELAGDQLTVTGTDLDLTIQLEITVGGERDGGVVLPARLSNDIVRSLPAGKVELDVTDQDVKISGGRSQFSVRPLSLDDYPRLASPASSAVTIDAAAFGEALRQVVRAASTDEARPIITGVLLTAENDGLRLVATDSYRLAVRDLPGVSVLGSDQKVLVPARALNELQRLLGLGEELVLRLGERDATFEIGTTRLTTRLIEGEFPNYRQLIPASHPNVLTVEREPLLEAIRRVKILARDATPVRLRISADGLQLTAITQDVGNATEELDASASGSDLTVAFNPDYLAAGVEAVGSEQITLSTLDALKPAVVRGVGSDDYLYLLMPVRVP
;
A
#
# COMPACT_ATOMS: atom_id res chain seq x y z
N MET A 1 -19.21 24.15 -17.79
CA MET A 1 -19.51 22.86 -17.15
C MET A 1 -20.68 22.99 -16.18
N LYS A 2 -21.69 22.12 -16.25
CA LYS A 2 -22.78 22.01 -15.27
C LYS A 2 -23.30 20.57 -15.19
N PHE A 3 -23.44 20.02 -13.99
CA PHE A 3 -23.99 18.67 -13.77
C PHE A 3 -24.66 18.51 -12.40
N ARG A 4 -25.40 17.41 -12.25
CA ARG A 4 -26.01 16.96 -10.99
C ARG A 4 -25.71 15.50 -10.71
N CYS A 5 -25.46 15.14 -9.45
CA CYS A 5 -25.28 13.75 -9.03
C CYS A 5 -25.61 13.56 -7.55
N GLU A 6 -25.57 12.32 -7.07
CA GLU A 6 -25.73 12.04 -5.64
C GLU A 6 -24.50 12.49 -4.87
N ARG A 7 -24.73 13.11 -3.70
CA ARG A 7 -23.67 13.65 -2.82
C ARG A 7 -22.58 12.62 -2.51
N GLU A 8 -22.98 11.40 -2.20
CA GLU A 8 -22.07 10.32 -1.78
C GLU A 8 -21.15 9.91 -2.92
N THR A 9 -21.70 9.72 -4.12
CA THR A 9 -20.93 9.40 -5.33
C THR A 9 -19.88 10.48 -5.63
N LEU A 10 -20.25 11.77 -5.55
CA LEU A 10 -19.29 12.84 -5.78
C LEU A 10 -18.25 12.94 -4.67
N ALA A 11 -18.66 12.83 -3.41
CA ALA A 11 -17.74 12.88 -2.27
C ALA A 11 -16.70 11.75 -2.32
N GLU A 12 -17.12 10.54 -2.70
CA GLU A 12 -16.23 9.40 -2.87
C GLU A 12 -15.27 9.61 -4.04
N ALA A 13 -15.75 10.10 -5.17
CA ALA A 13 -14.91 10.40 -6.32
C ALA A 13 -13.85 11.47 -6.03
N LEU A 14 -14.25 12.58 -5.41
CA LEU A 14 -13.33 13.63 -4.99
C LEU A 14 -12.33 13.13 -3.94
N ALA A 15 -12.78 12.30 -2.99
CA ALA A 15 -11.90 11.72 -1.98
C ALA A 15 -10.88 10.77 -2.61
N THR A 16 -11.28 9.96 -3.59
CA THR A 16 -10.41 8.98 -4.24
C THR A 16 -9.37 9.62 -5.14
N ALA A 17 -9.77 10.50 -6.05
CA ALA A 17 -8.82 11.28 -6.85
C ALA A 17 -7.94 12.18 -5.98
N GLY A 18 -8.50 12.73 -4.89
CA GLY A 18 -7.82 13.63 -3.95
C GLY A 18 -6.61 13.02 -3.23
N ARG A 19 -6.48 11.69 -3.18
CA ARG A 19 -5.30 11.02 -2.58
C ARG A 19 -4.03 11.19 -3.40
N ALA A 20 -4.16 11.43 -4.70
CA ALA A 20 -3.04 11.74 -5.59
C ALA A 20 -2.70 13.24 -5.63
N ALA A 21 -3.64 14.13 -5.27
CA ALA A 21 -3.37 15.57 -5.22
C ALA A 21 -2.48 15.91 -4.02
N THR A 22 -1.45 16.75 -4.23
CA THR A 22 -0.54 17.14 -3.14
C THR A 22 -0.97 18.45 -2.49
N GLY A 23 -1.09 18.42 -1.17
CA GLY A 23 -1.10 19.64 -0.35
C GLY A 23 0.30 20.20 -0.08
N ARG A 24 1.36 19.48 -0.51
CA ARG A 24 2.73 20.01 -0.47
C ARG A 24 2.80 21.06 -1.58
N THR A 25 2.82 22.32 -1.17
CA THR A 25 3.00 23.49 -2.03
C THR A 25 4.39 23.43 -2.67
N GLY A 26 4.55 22.58 -3.67
CA GLY A 26 5.63 22.67 -4.64
C GLY A 26 5.42 23.89 -5.54
N THR A 27 6.18 23.95 -6.64
CA THR A 27 6.18 25.05 -7.60
C THR A 27 4.87 25.24 -8.38
N LEU A 28 3.94 24.28 -8.34
CA LEU A 28 2.68 24.30 -9.08
C LEU A 28 1.46 24.15 -8.15
N PRO A 29 0.85 25.27 -7.68
CA PRO A 29 -0.32 25.26 -6.80
C PRO A 29 -1.51 24.48 -7.35
N VAL A 30 -1.64 24.39 -8.69
CA VAL A 30 -2.69 23.66 -9.40
C VAL A 30 -2.75 22.17 -9.04
N LEU A 31 -1.63 21.56 -8.63
CA LEU A 31 -1.56 20.15 -8.20
C LEU A 31 -2.20 19.87 -6.84
N SER A 32 -2.57 20.93 -6.10
CA SER A 32 -3.44 20.81 -4.92
C SER A 32 -4.92 20.68 -5.28
N GLY A 33 -5.24 20.83 -6.57
CA GLY A 33 -6.58 20.73 -7.12
C GLY A 33 -6.89 19.40 -7.81
N LEU A 34 -8.17 19.19 -8.03
CA LEU A 34 -8.73 18.11 -8.83
C LEU A 34 -9.24 18.68 -10.14
N ARG A 35 -8.81 18.10 -11.26
CA ARG A 35 -9.36 18.39 -12.57
C ARG A 35 -10.64 17.59 -12.75
N LEU A 36 -11.75 18.28 -12.97
CA LEU A 36 -13.05 17.71 -13.29
C LEU A 36 -13.33 18.02 -14.76
N GLU A 37 -13.71 17.01 -15.53
CA GLU A 37 -14.07 17.15 -16.94
C GLU A 37 -15.40 16.45 -17.18
N LEU A 38 -16.37 17.18 -17.72
CA LEU A 38 -17.68 16.66 -18.09
C LEU A 38 -17.81 16.61 -19.61
N ALA A 39 -18.18 15.44 -20.12
CA ALA A 39 -18.57 15.22 -21.51
C ALA A 39 -19.88 14.42 -21.55
N GLY A 40 -20.98 15.07 -21.92
CA GLY A 40 -22.33 14.51 -21.78
C GLY A 40 -22.63 14.17 -20.32
N ASP A 41 -22.96 12.92 -20.05
CA ASP A 41 -23.28 12.40 -18.70
C ASP A 41 -22.06 11.76 -17.99
N GLN A 42 -20.86 11.88 -18.57
CA GLN A 42 -19.64 11.29 -18.01
C GLN A 42 -18.78 12.37 -17.36
N LEU A 43 -18.61 12.29 -16.04
CA LEU A 43 -17.67 13.12 -15.29
C LEU A 43 -16.39 12.33 -15.01
N THR A 44 -15.26 12.86 -15.46
CA THR A 44 -13.92 12.38 -15.15
C THR A 44 -13.32 13.25 -14.06
N VAL A 45 -12.90 12.63 -12.95
CA VAL A 45 -12.24 13.32 -11.83
C VAL A 45 -10.80 12.84 -11.75
N THR A 46 -9.85 13.78 -11.79
CA THR A 46 -8.42 13.48 -11.82
C THR A 46 -7.68 14.25 -10.73
N GLY A 47 -6.85 13.54 -9.96
CA GLY A 47 -5.85 14.11 -9.07
C GLY A 47 -4.46 13.62 -9.45
N THR A 48 -3.45 14.48 -9.34
CA THR A 48 -2.08 14.13 -9.68
C THR A 48 -1.07 14.95 -8.88
N ASP A 49 0.08 14.36 -8.62
CA ASP A 49 1.28 15.06 -8.17
C ASP A 49 2.48 14.88 -9.12
N LEU A 50 2.18 14.49 -10.37
CA LEU A 50 3.12 14.14 -11.45
C LEU A 50 3.80 12.77 -11.29
N ASP A 51 3.91 12.25 -10.08
CA ASP A 51 4.46 10.91 -9.81
C ASP A 51 3.36 9.86 -9.67
N LEU A 52 2.23 10.25 -9.10
CA LEU A 52 1.02 9.45 -8.94
C LEU A 52 -0.16 10.22 -9.52
N THR A 53 -0.97 9.54 -10.32
CA THR A 53 -2.22 10.06 -10.87
C THR A 53 -3.32 9.06 -10.57
N ILE A 54 -4.43 9.55 -10.02
CA ILE A 54 -5.67 8.77 -9.85
C ILE A 54 -6.75 9.48 -10.65
N GLN A 55 -7.32 8.76 -11.60
CA GLN A 55 -8.42 9.20 -12.44
C GLN A 55 -9.57 8.22 -12.26
N LEU A 56 -10.79 8.72 -12.14
CA LEU A 56 -11.97 7.87 -12.15
C LEU A 56 -13.13 8.52 -12.88
N GLU A 57 -14.03 7.67 -13.35
CA GLU A 57 -15.18 8.03 -14.14
C GLU A 57 -16.47 7.72 -13.38
N ILE A 58 -17.35 8.72 -13.24
CA ILE A 58 -18.69 8.59 -12.66
C ILE A 58 -19.77 9.14 -13.60
N THR A 59 -20.89 8.43 -13.68
CA THR A 59 -22.07 8.89 -14.43
C THR A 59 -22.83 9.95 -13.61
N VAL A 60 -23.15 11.06 -14.25
CA VAL A 60 -23.87 12.20 -13.66
C VAL A 60 -24.97 12.65 -14.60
N GLY A 61 -25.93 13.44 -14.13
CA GLY A 61 -26.86 14.17 -15.01
C GLY A 61 -26.17 15.41 -15.56
N GLY A 62 -25.57 15.31 -16.74
CA GLY A 62 -24.87 16.41 -17.41
C GLY A 62 -25.84 17.39 -18.06
N GLU A 63 -25.54 18.68 -17.95
CA GLU A 63 -26.32 19.74 -18.62
C GLU A 63 -25.47 20.56 -19.58
N ARG A 64 -24.18 20.76 -19.27
CA ARG A 64 -23.27 21.56 -20.09
C ARG A 64 -21.85 21.08 -19.90
N ASP A 65 -21.20 20.63 -20.96
CA ASP A 65 -19.82 20.14 -20.94
C ASP A 65 -18.78 21.19 -20.48
N GLY A 66 -17.58 20.72 -20.21
CA GLY A 66 -16.41 21.55 -19.94
C GLY A 66 -15.51 20.99 -18.84
N GLY A 67 -14.48 21.75 -18.48
CA GLY A 67 -13.53 21.37 -17.44
C GLY A 67 -13.30 22.47 -16.41
N VAL A 68 -12.88 22.08 -15.21
CA VAL A 68 -12.47 23.00 -14.15
C VAL A 68 -11.47 22.32 -13.22
N VAL A 69 -10.67 23.12 -12.51
CA VAL A 69 -9.82 22.63 -11.43
C VAL A 69 -10.32 23.21 -10.10
N LEU A 70 -10.62 22.35 -9.13
CA LEU A 70 -11.09 22.75 -7.80
C LEU A 70 -10.08 22.35 -6.73
N PRO A 71 -9.83 23.17 -5.69
CA PRO A 71 -8.98 22.75 -4.58
C PRO A 71 -9.50 21.44 -3.95
N ALA A 72 -8.66 20.41 -3.89
CA ALA A 72 -9.10 19.03 -3.63
C ALA A 72 -9.76 18.88 -2.24
N ARG A 73 -9.10 19.39 -1.19
CA ARG A 73 -9.61 19.32 0.18
C ARG A 73 -10.89 20.13 0.34
N LEU A 74 -10.88 21.39 -0.08
CA LEU A 74 -12.02 22.29 0.07
C LEU A 74 -13.27 21.77 -0.65
N SER A 75 -13.13 21.30 -1.89
CA SER A 75 -14.27 20.76 -2.66
C SER A 75 -14.84 19.50 -2.02
N ASN A 76 -14.01 18.58 -1.56
CA ASN A 76 -14.46 17.38 -0.85
C ASN A 76 -15.16 17.73 0.48
N ASP A 77 -14.58 18.63 1.28
CA ASP A 77 -15.16 19.08 2.56
C ASP A 77 -16.53 19.73 2.34
N ILE A 78 -16.66 20.58 1.32
CA ILE A 78 -17.94 21.19 0.94
C ILE A 78 -18.97 20.11 0.59
N VAL A 79 -18.65 19.21 -0.34
CA VAL A 79 -19.60 18.17 -0.79
C VAL A 79 -20.00 17.25 0.36
N ARG A 80 -19.07 16.88 1.25
CA ARG A 80 -19.36 16.07 2.44
C ARG A 80 -20.26 16.77 3.44
N SER A 81 -20.12 18.09 3.59
CA SER A 81 -20.92 18.90 4.51
C SER A 81 -22.36 19.16 4.04
N LEU A 82 -22.67 18.94 2.76
CA LEU A 82 -24.01 19.13 2.22
C LEU A 82 -25.00 18.10 2.79
N PRO A 83 -26.31 18.45 2.90
CA PRO A 83 -27.35 17.49 3.21
C PRO A 83 -27.37 16.32 2.22
N ALA A 84 -27.83 15.15 2.67
CA ALA A 84 -27.99 13.98 1.79
C ALA A 84 -28.91 14.27 0.59
N GLY A 85 -28.63 13.58 -0.53
CA GLY A 85 -29.37 13.71 -1.80
C GLY A 85 -28.53 14.34 -2.91
N LYS A 86 -29.21 15.00 -3.86
CA LYS A 86 -28.59 15.55 -5.07
C LYS A 86 -27.77 16.80 -4.79
N VAL A 87 -26.59 16.84 -5.39
CA VAL A 87 -25.71 18.01 -5.46
C VAL A 87 -25.66 18.52 -6.90
N GLU A 88 -25.65 19.83 -7.06
CA GLU A 88 -25.44 20.50 -8.35
C GLU A 88 -24.12 21.26 -8.32
N LEU A 89 -23.35 21.12 -9.39
CA LEU A 89 -22.13 21.88 -9.63
C LEU A 89 -22.30 22.67 -10.93
N ASP A 90 -22.16 24.00 -10.85
CA ASP A 90 -22.28 24.91 -11.99
C ASP A 90 -21.05 25.82 -12.10
N VAL A 91 -20.28 25.65 -13.17
CA VAL A 91 -19.09 26.45 -13.46
C VAL A 91 -19.48 27.70 -14.23
N THR A 92 -19.33 28.85 -13.58
CA THR A 92 -19.49 30.17 -14.19
C THR A 92 -18.14 30.72 -14.64
N ASP A 93 -18.12 31.91 -15.25
CA ASP A 93 -16.88 32.51 -15.77
C ASP A 93 -15.84 32.83 -14.67
N GLN A 94 -16.28 33.07 -13.43
CA GLN A 94 -15.39 33.46 -12.33
C GLN A 94 -15.31 32.42 -11.20
N ASP A 95 -16.45 31.78 -10.88
CA ASP A 95 -16.57 30.88 -9.73
C ASP A 95 -17.24 29.56 -10.11
N VAL A 96 -17.06 28.55 -9.25
CA VAL A 96 -17.82 27.31 -9.26
C VAL A 96 -18.84 27.33 -8.15
N LYS A 97 -20.13 27.25 -8.50
CA LYS A 97 -21.21 27.13 -7.53
C LYS A 97 -21.46 25.66 -7.23
N ILE A 98 -21.44 25.31 -5.95
CA ILE A 98 -21.75 23.96 -5.45
C ILE A 98 -22.96 24.08 -4.53
N SER A 99 -24.04 23.36 -4.82
CA SER A 99 -25.29 23.46 -4.04
C SER A 99 -25.91 22.10 -3.75
N GLY A 100 -26.64 22.03 -2.64
CA GLY A 100 -27.36 20.84 -2.19
C GLY A 100 -28.40 21.22 -1.15
N GLY A 101 -29.66 20.85 -1.37
CA GLY A 101 -30.78 21.30 -0.55
C GLY A 101 -30.90 22.83 -0.50
N ARG A 102 -30.74 23.42 0.69
CA ARG A 102 -30.78 24.87 0.91
C ARG A 102 -29.38 25.51 1.03
N SER A 103 -28.33 24.72 0.90
CA SER A 103 -26.94 25.17 1.04
C SER A 103 -26.35 25.51 -0.33
N GLN A 104 -25.58 26.60 -0.38
CA GLN A 104 -24.89 27.04 -1.59
C GLN A 104 -23.50 27.58 -1.22
N PHE A 105 -22.50 27.15 -1.97
CA PHE A 105 -21.10 27.56 -1.85
C PHE A 105 -20.64 28.14 -3.19
N SER A 106 -19.76 29.15 -3.14
CA SER A 106 -19.04 29.67 -4.31
C SER A 106 -17.56 29.43 -4.08
N VAL A 107 -16.91 28.68 -4.98
CA VAL A 107 -15.50 28.30 -4.88
C VAL A 107 -14.74 28.85 -6.07
N ARG A 108 -13.62 29.53 -5.82
CA ARG A 108 -12.74 29.99 -6.89
C ARG A 108 -11.99 28.79 -7.49
N PRO A 109 -12.07 28.57 -8.82
CA PRO A 109 -11.30 27.53 -9.47
C PRO A 109 -9.82 27.89 -9.53
N LEU A 110 -8.98 26.87 -9.71
CA LEU A 110 -7.58 27.04 -10.11
C LEU A 110 -7.50 27.14 -11.64
N SER A 111 -6.39 27.66 -12.16
CA SER A 111 -6.15 27.76 -13.61
C SER A 111 -6.16 26.37 -14.24
N LEU A 112 -7.09 26.13 -15.17
CA LEU A 112 -7.17 24.87 -15.91
C LEU A 112 -5.98 24.70 -16.85
N ASP A 113 -5.49 25.80 -17.43
CA ASP A 113 -4.36 25.81 -18.37
C ASP A 113 -3.03 25.44 -17.69
N ASP A 114 -2.94 25.62 -16.37
CA ASP A 114 -1.78 25.24 -15.58
C ASP A 114 -1.77 23.73 -15.26
N TYR A 115 -2.92 23.05 -15.39
CA TYR A 115 -3.03 21.63 -15.05
C TYR A 115 -2.26 20.78 -16.06
N PRO A 116 -1.38 19.86 -15.62
CA PRO A 116 -0.53 19.09 -16.51
C PRO A 116 -1.34 18.20 -17.46
N ARG A 117 -0.87 18.08 -18.70
CA ARG A 117 -1.39 17.08 -19.64
C ARG A 117 -0.89 15.70 -19.25
N LEU A 118 -1.81 14.80 -19.00
CA LEU A 118 -1.51 13.42 -18.62
C LEU A 118 -1.48 12.54 -19.88
N ALA A 119 -0.45 11.72 -20.00
CA ALA A 119 -0.33 10.78 -21.11
C ALA A 119 -1.30 9.61 -20.95
N SER A 120 -1.75 9.04 -22.07
CA SER A 120 -2.48 7.78 -22.05
C SER A 120 -1.51 6.61 -21.92
N PRO A 121 -1.87 5.53 -21.21
CA PRO A 121 -1.05 4.32 -21.12
C PRO A 121 -0.85 3.72 -22.51
N ALA A 122 0.38 3.33 -22.85
CA ALA A 122 0.72 2.76 -24.16
C ALA A 122 1.11 1.27 -24.12
N SER A 123 1.44 0.74 -22.93
CA SER A 123 1.89 -0.64 -22.77
C SER A 123 0.74 -1.65 -22.84
N SER A 124 1.10 -2.91 -23.14
CA SER A 124 0.17 -4.03 -23.23
C SER A 124 -0.55 -4.25 -21.91
N ALA A 125 -1.86 -4.45 -21.99
CA ALA A 125 -2.69 -4.79 -20.84
C ALA A 125 -2.61 -6.29 -20.54
N VAL A 126 -2.54 -6.60 -19.25
CA VAL A 126 -2.74 -7.94 -18.71
C VAL A 126 -3.75 -7.88 -17.58
N THR A 127 -4.75 -8.73 -17.63
CA THR A 127 -5.79 -8.82 -16.59
C THR A 127 -5.41 -9.91 -15.58
N ILE A 128 -5.54 -9.61 -14.29
CA ILE A 128 -5.31 -10.55 -13.20
C ILE A 128 -6.43 -10.43 -12.15
N ASP A 129 -6.52 -11.42 -11.27
CA ASP A 129 -7.44 -11.38 -10.13
C ASP A 129 -7.03 -10.29 -9.13
N ALA A 130 -7.95 -9.37 -8.84
CA ALA A 130 -7.70 -8.23 -7.98
C ALA A 130 -7.50 -8.65 -6.52
N ALA A 131 -8.19 -9.69 -6.05
CA ALA A 131 -8.09 -10.17 -4.69
C ALA A 131 -6.73 -10.83 -4.41
N ALA A 132 -6.25 -11.69 -5.32
CA ALA A 132 -4.95 -12.35 -5.24
C ALA A 132 -3.81 -11.33 -5.28
N PHE A 133 -3.88 -10.34 -6.17
CA PHE A 133 -2.90 -9.26 -6.20
C PHE A 133 -2.96 -8.39 -4.94
N GLY A 134 -4.17 -8.09 -4.45
CA GLY A 134 -4.36 -7.32 -3.22
C GLY A 134 -3.78 -7.99 -1.99
N GLU A 135 -3.96 -9.30 -1.87
CA GLU A 135 -3.32 -10.10 -0.82
C GLU A 135 -1.80 -10.06 -0.92
N ALA A 136 -1.24 -10.16 -2.12
CA ALA A 136 0.20 -10.04 -2.33
C ALA A 136 0.74 -8.64 -1.95
N LEU A 137 0.02 -7.57 -2.29
CA LEU A 137 0.39 -6.21 -1.89
C LEU A 137 0.31 -6.04 -0.36
N ARG A 138 -0.75 -6.55 0.27
CA ARG A 138 -0.93 -6.55 1.74
C ARG A 138 0.27 -7.19 2.43
N GLN A 139 0.79 -8.28 1.86
CA GLN A 139 1.92 -9.05 2.37
C GLN A 139 3.28 -8.38 2.17
N VAL A 140 3.50 -7.75 1.00
CA VAL A 140 4.83 -7.27 0.59
C VAL A 140 5.05 -5.78 0.86
N VAL A 141 4.09 -4.92 0.53
CA VAL A 141 4.28 -3.45 0.53
C VAL A 141 4.69 -2.92 1.92
N ARG A 142 4.23 -3.57 2.99
CA ARG A 142 4.57 -3.24 4.38
C ARG A 142 6.06 -3.29 4.71
N ALA A 143 6.86 -4.02 3.92
CA ALA A 143 8.30 -4.17 4.10
C ALA A 143 9.12 -3.14 3.31
N ALA A 144 8.50 -2.30 2.48
CA ALA A 144 9.20 -1.23 1.78
C ALA A 144 9.66 -0.14 2.75
N SER A 145 10.78 0.50 2.42
CA SER A 145 11.33 1.62 3.18
C SER A 145 10.48 2.87 3.04
N THR A 146 10.45 3.70 4.08
CA THR A 146 9.92 5.07 4.02
C THR A 146 11.04 6.12 3.91
N ASP A 147 12.29 5.67 3.81
CA ASP A 147 13.48 6.52 3.72
C ASP A 147 13.73 6.97 2.27
N GLU A 148 13.28 8.19 1.95
CA GLU A 148 13.41 8.81 0.64
C GLU A 148 14.88 9.05 0.22
N ALA A 149 15.86 8.97 1.14
CA ALA A 149 17.27 9.04 0.77
C ALA A 149 17.75 7.78 0.02
N ARG A 150 16.99 6.68 0.08
CA ARG A 150 17.26 5.42 -0.61
C ARG A 150 16.05 5.01 -1.46
N PRO A 151 15.76 5.73 -2.57
CA PRO A 151 14.52 5.59 -3.33
C PRO A 151 14.31 4.18 -3.90
N ILE A 152 15.39 3.44 -4.20
CA ILE A 152 15.29 2.07 -4.74
C ILE A 152 14.49 1.13 -3.83
N ILE A 153 14.64 1.28 -2.51
CA ILE A 153 13.99 0.40 -1.52
C ILE A 153 12.68 0.99 -0.97
N THR A 154 12.25 2.16 -1.45
CA THR A 154 10.88 2.67 -1.19
C THR A 154 9.86 2.07 -2.17
N GLY A 155 10.34 1.33 -3.17
CA GLY A 155 9.52 0.57 -4.11
C GLY A 155 9.32 -0.89 -3.74
N VAL A 156 8.43 -1.53 -4.48
CA VAL A 156 8.29 -2.98 -4.58
C VAL A 156 8.79 -3.42 -5.95
N LEU A 157 9.73 -4.37 -5.95
CA LEU A 157 10.20 -5.03 -7.15
C LEU A 157 9.15 -6.03 -7.62
N LEU A 158 8.68 -5.86 -8.84
CA LEU A 158 7.92 -6.87 -9.60
C LEU A 158 8.89 -7.48 -10.62
N THR A 159 9.04 -8.81 -10.58
CA THR A 159 9.93 -9.54 -11.50
C THR A 159 9.22 -10.77 -12.03
N ALA A 160 9.43 -11.08 -13.31
CA ALA A 160 9.03 -12.36 -13.86
C ALA A 160 9.84 -13.49 -13.20
N GLU A 161 9.15 -14.58 -12.88
CA GLU A 161 9.74 -15.88 -12.51
C GLU A 161 9.20 -16.93 -13.48
N ASN A 162 9.81 -18.13 -13.51
CA ASN A 162 9.47 -19.17 -14.49
C ASN A 162 7.98 -19.58 -14.50
N ASP A 163 7.29 -19.42 -13.37
CA ASP A 163 5.89 -19.83 -13.19
C ASP A 163 4.98 -18.66 -12.75
N GLY A 164 5.38 -17.40 -12.96
CA GLY A 164 4.50 -16.27 -12.65
C GLY A 164 5.22 -14.98 -12.28
N LEU A 165 4.60 -14.22 -11.38
CA LEU A 165 5.07 -12.90 -10.94
C LEU A 165 5.54 -12.96 -9.49
N ARG A 166 6.72 -12.41 -9.22
CA ARG A 166 7.23 -12.23 -7.85
C ARG A 166 7.25 -10.77 -7.46
N LEU A 167 6.76 -10.50 -6.25
CA LEU A 167 6.78 -9.20 -5.59
C LEU A 167 7.80 -9.23 -4.45
N VAL A 168 8.68 -8.23 -4.35
CA VAL A 168 9.71 -8.14 -3.32
C VAL A 168 9.83 -6.73 -2.76
N ALA A 169 9.87 -6.59 -1.45
CA ALA A 169 10.12 -5.32 -0.78
C ALA A 169 11.05 -5.50 0.44
N THR A 170 11.88 -4.50 0.71
CA THR A 170 12.79 -4.50 1.85
C THR A 170 13.08 -3.08 2.32
N ASP A 171 13.41 -2.93 3.59
CA ASP A 171 13.94 -1.69 4.19
C ASP A 171 15.36 -1.88 4.76
N SER A 172 16.04 -2.97 4.35
CA SER A 172 17.33 -3.48 4.87
C SER A 172 17.27 -4.22 6.21
N TYR A 173 16.20 -4.11 6.99
CA TYR A 173 16.02 -4.83 8.27
C TYR A 173 15.03 -5.98 8.18
N ARG A 174 14.17 -5.94 7.17
CA ARG A 174 13.21 -6.99 6.83
C ARG A 174 13.06 -7.09 5.33
N LEU A 175 12.57 -8.24 4.86
CA LEU A 175 12.33 -8.53 3.47
C LEU A 175 11.03 -9.32 3.37
N ALA A 176 10.13 -8.92 2.48
CA ALA A 176 8.94 -9.69 2.14
C ALA A 176 9.03 -10.12 0.68
N VAL A 177 8.75 -11.39 0.41
CA VAL A 177 8.69 -11.99 -0.93
C VAL A 177 7.35 -12.68 -1.07
N ARG A 178 6.65 -12.42 -2.17
CA ARG A 178 5.40 -13.10 -2.52
C ARG A 178 5.41 -13.52 -3.98
N ASP A 179 5.16 -14.79 -4.22
CA ASP A 179 4.97 -15.37 -5.54
C ASP A 179 3.49 -15.47 -5.88
N LEU A 180 3.16 -15.12 -7.12
CA LEU A 180 1.84 -15.26 -7.73
C LEU A 180 1.94 -16.19 -8.94
N PRO A 181 1.72 -17.50 -8.74
CA PRO A 181 1.79 -18.48 -9.83
C PRO A 181 0.79 -18.19 -10.95
N GLY A 182 1.15 -18.48 -12.20
CA GLY A 182 0.31 -18.30 -13.39
C GLY A 182 0.14 -16.85 -13.85
N VAL A 183 0.65 -15.85 -13.11
CA VAL A 183 0.53 -14.43 -13.47
C VAL A 183 1.66 -14.02 -14.41
N SER A 184 1.35 -13.86 -15.69
CA SER A 184 2.32 -13.49 -16.74
C SER A 184 2.13 -12.05 -17.22
N VAL A 185 2.64 -11.08 -16.45
CA VAL A 185 2.51 -9.63 -16.76
C VAL A 185 3.79 -9.04 -17.39
N LEU A 186 4.94 -9.66 -17.13
CA LEU A 186 6.26 -9.17 -17.52
C LEU A 186 6.92 -10.16 -18.50
N GLY A 187 7.73 -9.64 -19.42
CA GLY A 187 8.60 -10.49 -20.24
C GLY A 187 9.64 -11.22 -19.39
N SER A 188 10.20 -12.31 -19.92
CA SER A 188 11.32 -13.02 -19.27
C SER A 188 12.45 -12.04 -18.93
N ASP A 189 12.95 -12.10 -17.70
CA ASP A 189 13.98 -11.22 -17.12
C ASP A 189 13.58 -9.75 -16.89
N GLN A 190 12.36 -9.35 -17.23
CA GLN A 190 11.90 -7.98 -17.00
C GLN A 190 11.63 -7.76 -15.51
N LYS A 191 12.10 -6.60 -15.02
CA LYS A 191 11.96 -6.12 -13.65
C LYS A 191 11.42 -4.71 -13.68
N VAL A 192 10.45 -4.42 -12.82
CA VAL A 192 9.95 -3.05 -12.63
C VAL A 192 9.89 -2.73 -11.14
N LEU A 193 10.22 -1.50 -10.79
CA LEU A 193 10.15 -1.01 -9.43
C LEU A 193 8.99 -0.02 -9.30
N VAL A 194 7.94 -0.44 -8.61
CA VAL A 194 6.73 0.36 -8.42
C VAL A 194 6.78 1.01 -7.03
N PRO A 195 6.59 2.33 -6.90
CA PRO A 195 6.58 2.99 -5.60
C PRO A 195 5.58 2.37 -4.62
N ALA A 196 5.99 2.07 -3.40
CA ALA A 196 5.10 1.52 -2.37
C ALA A 196 3.92 2.46 -2.06
N ARG A 197 4.12 3.78 -2.17
CA ARG A 197 3.05 4.77 -2.06
C ARG A 197 1.92 4.53 -3.06
N ALA A 198 2.25 4.28 -4.33
CA ALA A 198 1.27 4.01 -5.36
C ALA A 198 0.55 2.67 -5.11
N LEU A 199 1.28 1.64 -4.69
CA LEU A 199 0.71 0.33 -4.36
C LEU A 199 -0.17 0.36 -3.10
N ASN A 200 0.12 1.24 -2.14
CA ASN A 200 -0.77 1.49 -0.99
C ASN A 200 -2.08 2.15 -1.41
N GLU A 201 -2.04 3.07 -2.37
CA GLU A 201 -3.28 3.61 -2.94
C GLU A 201 -4.04 2.56 -3.75
N LEU A 202 -3.35 1.74 -4.54
CA LEU A 202 -3.95 0.64 -5.28
C LEU A 202 -4.68 -0.34 -4.35
N GLN A 203 -4.08 -0.75 -3.22
CA GLN A 203 -4.73 -1.64 -2.25
C GLN A 203 -6.11 -1.14 -1.79
N ARG A 204 -6.31 0.17 -1.69
CA ARG A 204 -7.61 0.77 -1.32
C ARG A 204 -8.64 0.73 -2.45
N LEU A 205 -8.19 0.58 -3.69
CA LEU A 205 -9.01 0.56 -4.89
C LEU A 205 -9.38 -0.87 -5.33
N LEU A 206 -8.64 -1.89 -4.91
CA LEU A 206 -8.87 -3.28 -5.35
C LEU A 206 -10.25 -3.83 -4.94
N GLY A 207 -10.88 -3.28 -3.91
CA GLY A 207 -12.25 -3.64 -3.53
C GLY A 207 -13.34 -3.13 -4.48
N LEU A 208 -12.99 -2.36 -5.52
CA LEU A 208 -13.94 -1.81 -6.49
C LEU A 208 -14.29 -2.77 -7.64
N GLY A 209 -13.62 -3.92 -7.75
CA GLY A 209 -13.88 -4.90 -8.79
C GLY A 209 -13.13 -6.22 -8.56
N GLU A 210 -13.45 -7.22 -9.38
CA GLU A 210 -12.82 -8.55 -9.31
C GLU A 210 -11.57 -8.64 -10.20
N GLU A 211 -11.54 -7.90 -11.31
CA GLU A 211 -10.45 -7.92 -12.29
C GLU A 211 -9.61 -6.64 -12.23
N LEU A 212 -8.29 -6.81 -12.15
CA LEU A 212 -7.31 -5.73 -12.23
C LEU A 212 -6.60 -5.79 -13.58
N VAL A 213 -6.64 -4.69 -14.34
CA VAL A 213 -5.86 -4.56 -15.58
C VAL A 213 -4.56 -3.83 -15.29
N LEU A 214 -3.43 -4.47 -15.61
CA LEU A 214 -2.09 -3.92 -15.43
C LEU A 214 -1.47 -3.60 -16.78
N ARG A 215 -0.78 -2.46 -16.83
CA ARG A 215 0.06 -2.04 -17.95
C ARG A 215 1.40 -1.61 -17.38
N LEU A 216 2.44 -2.42 -17.59
CA LEU A 216 3.78 -2.15 -17.07
C LEU A 216 4.66 -1.65 -18.23
N GLY A 217 4.95 -0.35 -18.23
CA GLY A 217 5.85 0.29 -19.19
C GLY A 217 7.30 0.34 -18.69
N GLU A 218 8.14 1.09 -19.42
CA GLU A 218 9.54 1.33 -19.02
C GLU A 218 9.68 2.41 -17.93
N ARG A 219 8.78 3.40 -17.92
CA ARG A 219 8.84 4.58 -17.03
C ARG A 219 7.63 4.74 -16.13
N ASP A 220 6.55 4.04 -16.44
CA ASP A 220 5.29 4.11 -15.71
C ASP A 220 4.64 2.74 -15.58
N ALA A 221 3.75 2.64 -14.61
CA ALA A 221 2.81 1.55 -14.47
C ALA A 221 1.39 2.12 -14.35
N THR A 222 0.44 1.49 -15.03
CA THR A 222 -0.98 1.80 -14.91
C THR A 222 -1.75 0.57 -14.40
N PHE A 223 -2.67 0.83 -13.49
CA PHE A 223 -3.56 -0.12 -12.85
C PHE A 223 -5.00 0.35 -13.05
N GLU A 224 -5.87 -0.46 -13.63
CA GLU A 224 -7.26 -0.13 -13.90
C GLU A 224 -8.17 -1.13 -13.17
N ILE A 225 -9.09 -0.64 -12.34
CA ILE A 225 -10.04 -1.42 -11.55
C ILE A 225 -11.41 -0.74 -11.62
N GLY A 226 -12.40 -1.44 -12.19
CA GLY A 226 -13.70 -0.84 -12.50
C GLY A 226 -13.55 0.43 -13.37
N THR A 227 -14.07 1.56 -12.89
CA THR A 227 -13.96 2.86 -13.57
C THR A 227 -12.79 3.72 -13.08
N THR A 228 -11.90 3.15 -12.25
CA THR A 228 -10.76 3.87 -11.68
C THR A 228 -9.45 3.43 -12.31
N ARG A 229 -8.62 4.41 -12.67
CA ARG A 229 -7.27 4.26 -13.18
C ARG A 229 -6.27 4.91 -12.23
N LEU A 230 -5.25 4.16 -11.85
CA LEU A 230 -4.09 4.65 -11.11
C LEU A 230 -2.85 4.53 -12.00
N THR A 231 -2.14 5.63 -12.23
CA THR A 231 -0.87 5.65 -12.97
C THR A 231 0.23 6.16 -12.07
N THR A 232 1.40 5.51 -12.09
CA THR A 232 2.56 5.94 -11.30
C THR A 232 3.85 5.85 -12.09
N ARG A 233 4.79 6.77 -11.84
CA ARG A 233 6.16 6.68 -12.35
C ARG A 233 6.91 5.54 -11.66
N LEU A 234 7.66 4.77 -12.43
CA LEU A 234 8.53 3.72 -11.92
C LEU A 234 9.79 4.33 -11.30
N ILE A 235 10.36 3.62 -10.34
CA ILE A 235 11.64 3.97 -9.72
C ILE A 235 12.76 3.46 -10.62
N GLU A 236 13.65 4.35 -11.04
CA GLU A 236 14.85 3.98 -11.78
C GLU A 236 15.93 3.50 -10.79
N GLY A 237 16.51 2.33 -11.06
CA GLY A 237 17.61 1.78 -10.28
C GLY A 237 17.62 0.26 -10.21
N GLU A 238 18.66 -0.28 -9.60
CA GLU A 238 18.82 -1.72 -9.42
C GLU A 238 18.43 -2.12 -7.99
N PHE A 239 17.39 -2.96 -7.86
CA PHE A 239 16.98 -3.49 -6.56
C PHE A 239 18.06 -4.42 -5.98
N PRO A 240 18.31 -4.38 -4.65
CA PRO A 240 19.32 -5.23 -4.03
C PRO A 240 19.12 -6.72 -4.33
N ASN A 241 20.24 -7.46 -4.44
CA ASN A 241 20.20 -8.92 -4.62
C ASN A 241 19.75 -9.63 -3.32
N TYR A 242 18.44 -9.64 -3.09
CA TYR A 242 17.82 -10.16 -1.89
C TYR A 242 17.95 -11.68 -1.73
N ARG A 243 18.16 -12.44 -2.82
CA ARG A 243 18.24 -13.91 -2.77
C ARG A 243 19.39 -14.40 -1.88
N GLN A 244 20.47 -13.63 -1.80
CA GLN A 244 21.63 -13.93 -0.95
C GLN A 244 21.36 -13.73 0.55
N LEU A 245 20.29 -12.99 0.90
CA LEU A 245 19.92 -12.72 2.29
C LEU A 245 19.15 -13.89 2.91
N ILE A 246 18.50 -14.73 2.10
CA ILE A 246 17.66 -15.83 2.56
C ILE A 246 18.57 -17.02 2.92
N PRO A 247 18.63 -17.45 4.20
CA PRO A 247 19.47 -18.57 4.59
C PRO A 247 19.02 -19.87 3.92
N ALA A 248 19.98 -20.73 3.55
CA ALA A 248 19.68 -22.02 2.93
C ALA A 248 19.20 -23.10 3.92
N SER A 249 19.51 -22.93 5.22
CA SER A 249 19.21 -23.91 6.27
C SER A 249 18.74 -23.23 7.55
N HIS A 250 17.70 -23.79 8.18
CA HIS A 250 17.11 -23.28 9.41
C HIS A 250 16.89 -24.44 10.40
N PRO A 251 17.92 -24.87 11.15
CA PRO A 251 17.81 -25.99 12.10
C PRO A 251 16.88 -25.70 13.29
N ASN A 252 16.67 -24.42 13.62
CA ASN A 252 15.75 -24.03 14.69
C ASN A 252 14.43 -23.59 14.06
N VAL A 253 13.35 -24.27 14.41
CA VAL A 253 12.00 -23.99 13.88
C VAL A 253 11.03 -23.94 15.05
N LEU A 254 10.30 -22.84 15.12
CA LEU A 254 9.19 -22.60 16.06
C LEU A 254 7.90 -22.59 15.26
N THR A 255 6.91 -23.38 15.66
CA THR A 255 5.54 -23.34 15.12
C THR A 255 4.58 -22.90 16.20
N VAL A 256 3.77 -21.88 15.90
CA VAL A 256 2.88 -21.22 16.86
C VAL A 256 1.64 -20.67 16.16
N GLU A 257 0.53 -20.60 16.89
CA GLU A 257 -0.71 -19.97 16.42
C GLU A 257 -0.51 -18.47 16.16
N ARG A 258 -0.96 -18.01 14.99
CA ARG A 258 -0.73 -16.65 14.48
C ARG A 258 -1.37 -15.59 15.37
N GLU A 259 -2.66 -15.73 15.65
CA GLU A 259 -3.42 -14.74 16.43
C GLU A 259 -2.94 -14.63 17.89
N PRO A 260 -2.76 -15.74 18.64
CA PRO A 260 -2.18 -15.69 19.99
C PRO A 260 -0.81 -15.01 20.02
N LEU A 261 0.07 -15.29 19.04
CA LEU A 261 1.36 -14.63 18.95
C LEU A 261 1.22 -13.13 18.70
N LEU A 262 0.34 -12.70 17.78
CA LEU A 262 0.11 -11.28 17.52
C LEU A 262 -0.39 -10.53 18.76
N GLU A 263 -1.32 -11.12 19.49
CA GLU A 263 -1.82 -10.53 20.73
C GLU A 263 -0.74 -10.43 21.80
N ALA A 264 0.09 -11.47 21.97
CA ALA A 264 1.21 -11.43 22.89
C ALA A 264 2.24 -10.36 22.51
N ILE A 265 2.59 -10.24 21.22
CA ILE A 265 3.48 -9.17 20.73
C ILE A 265 2.87 -7.79 21.06
N ARG A 266 1.57 -7.59 20.81
CA ARG A 266 0.87 -6.33 21.12
C ARG A 266 0.94 -5.99 22.61
N ARG A 267 0.74 -6.98 23.51
CA ARG A 267 0.84 -6.78 24.97
C ARG A 267 2.26 -6.44 25.41
N VAL A 268 3.25 -7.22 24.98
CA VAL A 268 4.66 -7.01 25.33
C VAL A 268 5.18 -5.68 24.78
N LYS A 269 4.72 -5.27 23.59
CA LYS A 269 5.08 -4.01 22.94
C LYS A 269 4.69 -2.77 23.77
N ILE A 270 3.67 -2.84 24.65
CA ILE A 270 3.29 -1.72 25.53
C ILE A 270 4.47 -1.25 26.40
N LEU A 271 5.31 -2.20 26.82
CA LEU A 271 6.52 -1.94 27.59
C LEU A 271 7.72 -1.65 26.70
N ALA A 272 7.73 -2.08 25.44
CA ALA A 272 8.83 -1.90 24.49
C ALA A 272 8.88 -0.48 23.89
N ARG A 273 9.19 0.52 24.72
CA ARG A 273 9.38 1.93 24.29
C ARG A 273 10.76 2.14 23.65
N ASP A 274 10.92 3.22 22.89
CA ASP A 274 12.21 3.71 22.37
C ASP A 274 13.07 2.65 21.67
N ALA A 275 12.46 1.87 20.77
CA ALA A 275 13.09 0.79 20.01
C ALA A 275 13.62 -0.39 20.85
N THR A 276 13.11 -0.58 22.08
CA THR A 276 13.39 -1.77 22.89
C THR A 276 12.98 -3.04 22.11
N PRO A 277 13.89 -4.01 21.94
CA PRO A 277 13.57 -5.23 21.22
C PRO A 277 12.75 -6.19 22.10
N VAL A 278 11.94 -7.02 21.47
CA VAL A 278 11.26 -8.14 22.12
C VAL A 278 12.12 -9.39 21.97
N ARG A 279 12.48 -10.00 23.10
CA ARG A 279 13.21 -11.26 23.17
C ARG A 279 12.23 -12.42 23.06
N LEU A 280 12.50 -13.36 22.17
CA LEU A 280 11.82 -14.63 22.01
C LEU A 280 12.76 -15.72 22.52
N ARG A 281 12.42 -16.32 23.64
CA ARG A 281 13.06 -17.55 24.12
C ARG A 281 12.25 -18.74 23.62
N ILE A 282 12.91 -19.56 22.81
CA ILE A 282 12.37 -20.76 22.18
C ILE A 282 13.00 -21.95 22.90
N SER A 283 12.18 -22.83 23.48
CA SER A 283 12.64 -24.07 24.11
C SER A 283 11.63 -25.19 23.93
N ALA A 284 11.95 -26.39 24.45
CA ALA A 284 11.03 -27.52 24.48
C ALA A 284 9.73 -27.25 25.27
N ASP A 285 9.75 -26.29 26.19
CA ASP A 285 8.61 -25.91 27.03
C ASP A 285 7.66 -24.90 26.35
N GLY A 286 8.04 -24.40 25.15
CA GLY A 286 7.23 -23.46 24.37
C GLY A 286 7.97 -22.16 24.02
N LEU A 287 7.20 -21.08 23.91
CA LEU A 287 7.68 -19.76 23.51
C LEU A 287 7.44 -18.74 24.62
N GLN A 288 8.50 -18.06 25.06
CA GLN A 288 8.40 -16.94 25.98
C GLN A 288 8.82 -15.64 25.29
N LEU A 289 7.95 -14.63 25.32
CA LEU A 289 8.24 -13.26 24.86
C LEU A 289 8.61 -12.41 26.08
N THR A 290 9.65 -11.59 25.96
CA THR A 290 10.03 -10.64 27.01
C THR A 290 10.45 -9.31 26.42
N ALA A 291 9.95 -8.20 26.98
CA ALA A 291 10.50 -6.86 26.79
C ALA A 291 10.91 -6.29 28.14
N ILE A 292 12.09 -5.67 28.18
CA ILE A 292 12.65 -5.04 29.37
C ILE A 292 13.04 -3.63 29.00
N THR A 293 12.39 -2.66 29.64
CA THR A 293 12.70 -1.24 29.47
C THR A 293 13.26 -0.71 30.78
N GLN A 294 14.51 -0.26 30.72
CA GLN A 294 15.21 0.26 31.89
C GLN A 294 14.41 1.41 32.50
N ASP A 295 14.34 1.44 33.83
CA ASP A 295 13.63 2.44 34.63
C ASP A 295 12.09 2.49 34.46
N VAL A 296 11.51 1.57 33.67
CA VAL A 296 10.05 1.46 33.47
C VAL A 296 9.52 0.13 34.00
N GLY A 297 10.12 -0.99 33.60
CA GLY A 297 9.69 -2.34 34.00
C GLY A 297 9.87 -3.39 32.90
N ASN A 298 9.26 -4.57 33.10
CA ASN A 298 9.29 -5.68 32.15
C ASN A 298 7.88 -6.23 31.87
N ALA A 299 7.72 -6.80 30.69
CA ALA A 299 6.56 -7.61 30.32
C ALA A 299 7.04 -9.00 29.88
N THR A 300 6.34 -10.04 30.31
CA THR A 300 6.61 -11.44 29.96
C THR A 300 5.31 -12.11 29.58
N GLU A 301 5.31 -12.84 28.47
CA GLU A 301 4.19 -13.64 27.98
C GLU A 301 4.71 -15.02 27.61
N GLU A 302 3.90 -16.05 27.87
CA GLU A 302 4.20 -17.44 27.51
C GLU A 302 3.11 -17.95 26.59
N LEU A 303 3.53 -18.69 25.56
CA LEU A 303 2.66 -19.24 24.52
C LEU A 303 3.00 -20.71 24.31
N ASP A 304 1.94 -21.51 24.17
CA ASP A 304 2.07 -22.87 23.67
C ASP A 304 2.58 -22.83 22.22
N ALA A 305 3.70 -23.49 21.99
CA ALA A 305 4.33 -23.57 20.67
C ALA A 305 5.15 -24.85 20.59
N SER A 306 5.25 -25.42 19.39
CA SER A 306 6.15 -26.56 19.16
C SER A 306 7.47 -26.06 18.60
N ALA A 307 8.58 -26.41 19.26
CA ALA A 307 9.93 -26.08 18.82
C ALA A 307 10.70 -27.34 18.42
N SER A 308 11.53 -27.22 17.38
CA SER A 308 12.55 -28.19 17.01
C SER A 308 13.90 -27.49 16.85
N GLY A 309 14.98 -28.17 17.23
CA GLY A 309 16.33 -27.60 17.21
C GLY A 309 16.88 -27.39 18.62
N SER A 310 17.72 -26.38 18.79
CA SER A 310 18.31 -26.00 20.08
C SER A 310 17.53 -24.89 20.77
N ASP A 311 17.56 -24.89 22.11
CA ASP A 311 17.10 -23.75 22.90
C ASP A 311 17.81 -22.47 22.45
N LEU A 312 17.03 -21.44 22.13
CA LEU A 312 17.53 -20.22 21.54
C LEU A 312 16.82 -19.00 22.12
N THR A 313 17.57 -17.93 22.35
CA THR A 313 16.98 -16.62 22.62
C THR A 313 17.41 -15.67 21.50
N VAL A 314 16.44 -15.13 20.79
CA VAL A 314 16.63 -14.15 19.71
C VAL A 314 15.81 -12.91 20.02
N ALA A 315 16.22 -11.73 19.56
CA ALA A 315 15.46 -10.51 19.80
C ALA A 315 15.16 -9.78 18.50
N PHE A 316 13.97 -9.20 18.41
CA PHE A 316 13.50 -8.51 17.22
C PHE A 316 12.90 -7.15 17.56
N ASN A 317 12.89 -6.27 16.58
CA ASN A 317 12.02 -5.10 16.65
C ASN A 317 10.54 -5.57 16.69
N PRO A 318 9.74 -5.13 17.68
CA PRO A 318 8.35 -5.59 17.83
C PRO A 318 7.45 -5.23 16.65
N ASP A 319 7.64 -4.07 16.03
CA ASP A 319 6.85 -3.62 14.89
C ASP A 319 7.14 -4.47 13.65
N TYR A 320 8.41 -4.79 13.42
CA TYR A 320 8.80 -5.62 12.30
C TYR A 320 8.38 -7.07 12.50
N LEU A 321 8.43 -7.59 13.73
CA LEU A 321 7.92 -8.92 14.04
C LEU A 321 6.40 -8.97 13.82
N ALA A 322 5.64 -8.05 14.42
CA ALA A 322 4.19 -7.98 14.25
C ALA A 322 3.78 -7.87 12.79
N ALA A 323 4.44 -6.99 12.01
CA ALA A 323 4.15 -6.81 10.60
C ALA A 323 4.38 -8.08 9.77
N GLY A 324 5.39 -8.89 10.09
CA GLY A 324 5.64 -10.17 9.42
C GLY A 324 4.59 -11.23 9.77
N VAL A 325 4.27 -11.37 11.06
CA VAL A 325 3.27 -12.34 11.53
C VAL A 325 1.87 -12.00 11.00
N GLU A 326 1.49 -10.72 11.00
CA GLU A 326 0.18 -10.25 10.50
C GLU A 326 0.01 -10.43 8.98
N ALA A 327 1.11 -10.48 8.24
CA ALA A 327 1.06 -10.72 6.79
C ALA A 327 0.72 -12.17 6.46
N VAL A 328 1.01 -13.12 7.34
CA VAL A 328 0.76 -14.53 7.09
C VAL A 328 -0.75 -14.82 7.06
N GLY A 329 -1.19 -15.56 6.04
CA GLY A 329 -2.62 -15.89 5.86
C GLY A 329 -3.10 -17.17 6.56
N SER A 330 -2.19 -18.04 7.00
CA SER A 330 -2.53 -19.29 7.70
C SER A 330 -2.81 -19.08 9.19
N GLU A 331 -3.50 -20.04 9.82
CA GLU A 331 -3.78 -20.04 11.26
C GLU A 331 -2.50 -20.21 12.08
N GLN A 332 -1.60 -21.09 11.64
CA GLN A 332 -0.29 -21.29 12.25
C GLN A 332 0.83 -20.70 11.40
N ILE A 333 1.88 -20.22 12.06
CA ILE A 333 3.10 -19.75 11.42
C ILE A 333 4.30 -20.57 11.84
N THR A 334 5.33 -20.59 11.01
CA THR A 334 6.66 -21.06 11.38
C THR A 334 7.63 -19.89 11.41
N LEU A 335 8.40 -19.75 12.49
CA LEU A 335 9.59 -18.91 12.56
C LEU A 335 10.81 -19.80 12.59
N SER A 336 11.70 -19.64 11.62
CA SER A 336 12.86 -20.51 11.42
C SER A 336 14.15 -19.69 11.37
N THR A 337 15.21 -20.15 12.04
CA THR A 337 16.50 -19.45 12.08
C THR A 337 17.69 -20.41 12.23
N LEU A 338 18.87 -19.94 11.82
CA LEU A 338 20.14 -20.64 12.05
C LEU A 338 20.64 -20.47 13.48
N ASP A 339 20.70 -19.23 13.97
CA ASP A 339 21.14 -18.87 15.32
C ASP A 339 20.56 -17.49 15.71
N ALA A 340 20.92 -16.97 16.90
CA ALA A 340 20.37 -15.72 17.44
C ALA A 340 20.83 -14.44 16.68
N LEU A 341 21.87 -14.55 15.85
CA LEU A 341 22.48 -13.44 15.12
C LEU A 341 22.15 -13.47 13.62
N LYS A 342 21.58 -14.57 13.14
CA LYS A 342 21.18 -14.74 11.74
C LYS A 342 19.71 -14.35 11.52
N PRO A 343 19.36 -13.95 10.29
CA PRO A 343 17.98 -13.60 9.97
C PRO A 343 17.04 -14.75 10.26
N ALA A 344 15.87 -14.45 10.81
CA ALA A 344 14.78 -15.41 10.91
C ALA A 344 13.86 -15.30 9.70
N VAL A 345 13.29 -16.43 9.30
CA VAL A 345 12.31 -16.54 8.24
C VAL A 345 10.96 -16.96 8.83
N VAL A 346 9.95 -16.13 8.58
CA VAL A 346 8.54 -16.34 8.95
C VAL A 346 7.77 -16.79 7.70
N ARG A 347 7.01 -17.88 7.84
CA ARG A 347 6.13 -18.45 6.81
C ARG A 347 4.82 -18.92 7.42
N GLY A 348 3.82 -19.14 6.57
CA GLY A 348 2.61 -19.86 6.96
C GLY A 348 2.79 -21.37 6.87
N VAL A 349 2.22 -22.11 7.83
CA VAL A 349 2.20 -23.57 7.74
C VAL A 349 1.39 -23.98 6.50
N GLY A 350 2.01 -24.78 5.63
CA GLY A 350 1.38 -25.24 4.38
C GLY A 350 1.34 -24.21 3.25
N SER A 351 2.06 -23.09 3.37
CA SER A 351 2.16 -22.08 2.30
C SER A 351 3.62 -21.71 2.04
N ASP A 352 4.05 -21.91 0.79
CA ASP A 352 5.42 -21.63 0.34
C ASP A 352 5.56 -20.34 -0.47
N ASP A 353 4.44 -19.78 -0.91
CA ASP A 353 4.44 -18.65 -1.82
C ASP A 353 4.73 -17.31 -1.13
N TYR A 354 4.72 -17.26 0.22
CA TYR A 354 5.05 -16.08 1.00
C TYR A 354 6.25 -16.36 1.92
N LEU A 355 7.20 -15.44 1.91
CA LEU A 355 8.36 -15.45 2.79
C LEU A 355 8.56 -14.07 3.40
N TYR A 356 8.71 -14.01 4.72
CA TYR A 356 9.12 -12.82 5.43
C TYR A 356 10.42 -13.06 6.19
N LEU A 357 11.45 -12.30 5.90
CA LEU A 357 12.74 -12.37 6.58
C LEU A 357 12.89 -11.17 7.52
N LEU A 358 13.41 -11.43 8.71
CA LEU A 358 13.57 -10.45 9.77
C LEU A 358 14.99 -10.50 10.37
N MET A 359 15.66 -9.35 10.40
CA MET A 359 16.98 -9.22 11.02
C MET A 359 16.86 -9.18 12.55
N PRO A 360 17.65 -9.95 13.31
CA PRO A 360 17.68 -9.86 14.75
C PRO A 360 18.37 -8.58 15.23
N VAL A 361 17.96 -8.12 16.40
CA VAL A 361 18.62 -7.03 17.14
C VAL A 361 19.62 -7.67 18.09
N ARG A 362 20.86 -7.15 18.10
CA ARG A 362 21.84 -7.56 19.10
C ARG A 362 21.43 -7.06 20.46
N VAL A 363 21.33 -7.97 21.41
CA VAL A 363 21.05 -7.64 22.80
C VAL A 363 22.33 -7.89 23.60
N PRO A 364 22.78 -6.92 24.43
CA PRO A 364 23.94 -7.08 25.31
C PRO A 364 23.77 -8.20 26.33
#